data_AF-A0A1V3W8U1-F1
#
_entry.id   AF-A0A1V3W8U1-F1
#
_cell.length_a   1.000
_cell.length_b   1.000
_cell.length_c   1.000
_cell.angle_alpha   90.00
_cell.angle_beta   90.00
_cell.angle_gamma   90.00
#
_symmetry.space_group_name_H-M   'P 1'
#
loop_
_entity.id
_entity.type
_entity.pdbx_description
1 polymer ?
#
loop_
_entity_poly.entity_id
_entity_poly.type
_entity_poly.pdbx_seq_one_letter_code
_entity_poly.pdbx_strand_id
1 'polypeptide(L)'
;RDGHSLFEYWRNGYRTFHGFTSCGFPNQFFTGFTQVGISANIAANYELQGEHIAYIIAQALARGATTVEPTQRAQDDWCRIIRETAIDNTQFDMECTPGYYNNEGGAAKGSGHIWASRTGRVLRLW
;
A
#
# COMPACT_ATOMS: atom_id res chain seq x y z
N ARG A 1 -10.86 -14.52 -3.85
CA ARG A 1 -11.66 -15.74 -3.61
C ARG A 1 -13.05 -15.32 -3.12
N ASP A 2 -14.03 -16.23 -3.15
CA ASP A 2 -15.34 -16.06 -2.50
C ASP A 2 -16.17 -14.84 -2.95
N GLY A 3 -15.90 -14.33 -4.15
CA GLY A 3 -16.58 -13.14 -4.69
C GLY A 3 -16.27 -11.83 -3.94
N HIS A 4 -15.26 -11.79 -3.08
CA HIS A 4 -14.92 -10.59 -2.33
C HIS A 4 -14.46 -9.46 -3.25
N SER A 5 -15.04 -8.28 -3.03
CA SER A 5 -14.62 -7.05 -3.69
C SER A 5 -13.36 -6.49 -3.03
N LEU A 6 -12.35 -6.17 -3.85
CA LEU A 6 -11.14 -5.50 -3.37
C LEU A 6 -11.45 -4.12 -2.77
N PHE A 7 -12.42 -3.41 -3.35
CA PHE A 7 -12.90 -2.13 -2.82
C PHE A 7 -13.41 -2.28 -1.38
N GLU A 8 -14.20 -3.32 -1.12
CA GLU A 8 -14.72 -3.58 0.23
C GLU A 8 -13.64 -4.08 1.19
N TYR A 9 -12.71 -4.89 0.68
CA TYR A 9 -11.57 -5.38 1.45
C TYR A 9 -10.67 -4.24 1.95
N TRP A 10 -10.49 -3.19 1.14
CA TRP A 10 -9.67 -2.02 1.45
C TRP A 10 -10.45 -0.82 2.02
N ARG A 11 -11.76 -0.94 2.25
CA ARG A 11 -12.62 0.16 2.70
C ARG A 11 -12.10 0.90 3.95
N ASN A 12 -11.49 0.15 4.87
CA ASN A 12 -10.98 0.65 6.15
C ASN A 12 -9.45 0.82 6.14
N GLY A 13 -8.84 0.96 4.97
CA GLY A 13 -7.41 1.10 4.78
C GLY A 13 -6.81 -0.05 3.96
N TYR A 14 -5.71 0.28 3.29
CA TYR A 14 -5.00 -0.65 2.44
C TYR A 14 -4.39 -1.81 3.22
N ARG A 15 -4.58 -3.02 2.68
CA ARG A 15 -4.03 -4.26 3.22
C ARG A 15 -3.30 -4.95 2.09
N THR A 16 -1.98 -4.77 2.05
CA THR A 16 -1.14 -5.28 0.98
C THR A 16 0.09 -5.98 1.53
N PHE A 17 0.74 -6.76 0.69
CA PHE A 17 2.10 -7.21 0.92
C PHE A 17 3.02 -6.54 -0.12
N HIS A 18 4.01 -5.79 0.36
CA HIS A 18 4.94 -4.98 -0.44
C HIS A 18 4.26 -3.97 -1.40
N GLY A 19 2.97 -3.70 -1.23
CA GLY A 19 2.23 -2.69 -2.01
C GLY A 19 1.74 -3.13 -3.40
N PHE A 20 1.89 -4.40 -3.79
CA PHE A 20 1.48 -4.88 -5.12
C PHE A 20 0.68 -6.20 -5.14
N THR A 21 0.35 -6.77 -3.98
CA THR A 21 -0.55 -7.94 -3.87
C THR A 21 -1.27 -7.95 -2.51
N SER A 22 -2.36 -8.72 -2.39
CA SER A 22 -3.18 -8.82 -1.17
C SER A 22 -3.63 -10.25 -0.90
N CYS A 23 -3.70 -10.61 0.38
CA CYS A 23 -4.26 -11.88 0.83
C CYS A 23 -5.78 -11.90 0.53
N GLY A 24 -6.28 -13.04 0.06
CA GLY A 24 -7.65 -13.20 -0.45
C GLY A 24 -7.78 -13.03 -1.96
N PHE A 25 -6.72 -12.56 -2.65
CA PHE A 25 -6.72 -12.22 -4.08
C PHE A 25 -5.59 -12.94 -4.83
N PRO A 26 -5.66 -14.29 -4.96
CA PRO A 26 -4.61 -15.08 -5.58
C PRO A 26 -4.37 -14.68 -7.04
N ASN A 27 -3.10 -14.71 -7.47
CA ASN A 27 -2.64 -14.36 -8.82
C ASN A 27 -2.98 -12.92 -9.25
N GLN A 28 -3.43 -12.06 -8.33
CA GLN A 28 -3.66 -10.66 -8.58
C GLN A 28 -2.45 -9.83 -8.14
N PHE A 29 -1.93 -9.04 -9.07
CA PHE A 29 -0.92 -8.03 -8.84
C PHE A 29 -1.43 -6.67 -9.31
N PHE A 30 -0.93 -5.60 -8.70
CA PHE A 30 -1.24 -4.23 -9.10
C PHE A 30 -0.01 -3.35 -8.91
N THR A 31 0.07 -2.27 -9.69
CA THR A 31 1.08 -1.23 -9.54
C THR A 31 0.43 0.06 -9.05
N GLY A 32 1.21 0.92 -8.40
CA GLY A 32 0.70 2.20 -7.93
C GLY A 32 1.55 2.81 -6.82
N PHE A 33 0.88 3.56 -5.95
CA PHE A 33 1.47 4.23 -4.78
C PHE A 33 0.99 3.63 -3.45
N THR A 34 0.26 2.51 -3.50
CA THR A 34 -0.36 1.91 -2.33
C THR A 34 0.69 1.20 -1.47
N GLN A 35 1.06 1.79 -0.32
CA GLN A 35 2.01 1.19 0.63
C GLN A 35 3.36 0.82 -0.01
N VAL A 36 3.86 1.67 -0.91
CA VAL A 36 5.20 1.58 -1.52
C VAL A 36 6.00 2.86 -1.28
N GLY A 37 7.28 2.85 -1.65
CA GLY A 37 8.08 4.07 -1.73
C GLY A 37 7.64 4.96 -2.91
N ILE A 38 7.80 6.27 -2.76
CA ILE A 38 7.45 7.26 -3.79
C ILE A 38 8.71 8.01 -4.21
N SER A 39 8.89 8.10 -5.52
CA SER A 39 9.87 8.96 -6.19
C SER A 39 9.14 9.89 -7.16
N ALA A 40 9.67 11.09 -7.40
CA ALA A 40 9.18 11.98 -8.45
C ALA A 40 9.28 11.34 -9.85
N ASN A 41 10.22 10.41 -10.05
CA ASN A 41 10.29 9.60 -11.25
C ASN A 41 9.32 8.41 -11.13
N ILE A 42 8.09 8.60 -11.61
CA ILE A 42 7.06 7.56 -11.56
C ILE A 42 7.42 6.35 -12.43
N ALA A 43 8.08 6.58 -13.57
CA ALA A 43 8.47 5.50 -14.47
C ALA A 43 9.42 4.52 -13.78
N ALA A 44 10.41 5.03 -13.04
CA ALA A 44 11.32 4.21 -12.24
C ALA A 44 10.59 3.41 -11.15
N ASN A 45 9.56 3.98 -10.50
CA ASN A 45 8.77 3.25 -9.51
C ASN A 45 8.03 2.08 -10.14
N TYR A 46 7.45 2.27 -11.33
CA TYR A 46 6.74 1.21 -12.05
C TYR A 46 7.66 0.17 -12.65
N GLU A 47 8.86 0.55 -13.09
CA GLU A 47 9.90 -0.38 -13.52
C GLU A 47 10.27 -1.33 -12.38
N LEU A 48 10.62 -0.80 -11.20
CA LEU A 48 10.98 -1.61 -10.03
C LEU A 48 9.82 -2.51 -9.55
N GLN A 49 8.58 -2.00 -9.55
CA GLN A 49 7.40 -2.82 -9.22
C GLN A 49 7.19 -3.93 -10.27
N GLY A 50 7.33 -3.61 -11.56
CA GLY A 50 7.18 -4.55 -12.66
C GLY A 50 8.22 -5.66 -12.62
N GLU A 51 9.49 -5.32 -12.40
CA GLU A 51 10.59 -6.27 -12.24
C GLU A 51 10.36 -7.22 -11.06
N HIS A 52 9.91 -6.68 -9.91
CA HIS A 52 9.62 -7.50 -8.73
C HIS A 52 8.45 -8.47 -8.99
N ILE A 53 7.37 -8.00 -9.60
CA ILE A 53 6.21 -8.84 -9.95
C ILE A 53 6.64 -9.92 -10.96
N ALA A 54 7.40 -9.56 -11.99
CA ALA A 54 7.92 -10.49 -12.98
C ALA A 54 8.81 -11.57 -12.33
N TYR A 55 9.67 -11.18 -11.39
CA TYR A 55 10.48 -12.12 -10.62
C TYR A 55 9.62 -13.12 -9.83
N ILE A 56 8.58 -12.65 -9.13
CA ILE A 56 7.65 -13.52 -8.38
C ILE A 56 6.96 -14.52 -9.32
N ILE A 57 6.46 -14.05 -10.46
CA ILE A 57 5.79 -14.89 -11.45
C ILE A 57 6.77 -15.93 -12.01
N ALA A 58 7.99 -15.53 -12.37
CA ALA A 58 9.02 -16.44 -12.85
C ALA A 58 9.37 -17.53 -11.83
N GLN A 59 9.47 -17.16 -10.54
CA GLN A 59 9.70 -18.12 -9.46
C GLN A 59 8.53 -19.09 -9.28
N ALA A 60 7.29 -18.62 -9.40
CA ALA A 60 6.11 -19.47 -9.32
C ALA A 60 6.07 -20.49 -10.47
N LEU A 61 6.31 -20.03 -11.70
CA LEU A 61 6.38 -20.89 -12.89
C LEU A 61 7.49 -21.94 -12.76
N ALA A 62 8.69 -21.54 -12.33
CA ALA A 62 9.82 -22.46 -12.14
C ALA A 62 9.53 -23.55 -11.08
N ARG A 63 8.65 -23.27 -10.11
CA ARG A 63 8.24 -24.21 -9.05
C ARG A 63 6.99 -25.01 -9.42
N GLY A 64 6.42 -24.81 -10.61
CA GLY A 64 5.15 -25.42 -11.02
C GLY A 64 3.95 -24.96 -10.19
N ALA A 65 4.05 -23.81 -9.51
CA ALA A 65 2.97 -23.26 -8.71
C ALA A 65 1.90 -22.64 -9.62
N THR A 66 0.64 -22.99 -9.39
CA THR A 66 -0.51 -22.44 -10.13
C THR A 66 -1.18 -21.28 -9.40
N THR A 67 -0.80 -21.03 -8.15
CA THR A 67 -1.35 -19.98 -7.29
C THR A 67 -0.24 -19.29 -6.53
N VAL A 68 -0.22 -17.96 -6.60
CA VAL A 68 0.66 -17.08 -5.83
C VAL A 68 -0.20 -16.13 -5.01
N GLU A 69 0.05 -16.08 -3.72
CA GLU A 69 -0.72 -15.27 -2.78
C GLU A 69 0.13 -15.04 -1.52
N PRO A 70 0.14 -13.81 -0.95
CA PRO A 70 0.81 -13.59 0.33
C PRO A 70 0.04 -14.31 1.44
N THR A 71 0.77 -14.74 2.48
CA THR A 71 0.11 -15.20 3.71
C THR A 71 -0.50 -14.01 4.45
N GLN A 72 -1.57 -14.25 5.22
CA GLN A 72 -2.18 -13.23 6.09
C GLN A 72 -1.14 -12.58 7.01
N ARG A 73 -0.26 -13.41 7.62
CA ARG A 73 0.82 -12.93 8.48
C ARG A 73 1.77 -11.96 7.77
N ALA A 74 2.23 -12.30 6.56
CA ALA A 74 3.15 -11.46 5.81
C ALA A 74 2.52 -10.09 5.46
N GLN A 75 1.25 -10.08 5.09
CA GLN A 75 0.49 -8.86 4.86
C GLN A 75 0.34 -8.03 6.14
N ASP A 76 -0.02 -8.66 7.26
CA ASP A 76 -0.22 -7.96 8.53
C ASP A 76 1.09 -7.35 9.05
N ASP A 77 2.20 -8.08 8.90
CA ASP A 77 3.55 -7.59 9.22
C ASP A 77 3.94 -6.40 8.33
N TRP A 78 3.65 -6.45 7.02
CA TRP A 78 3.87 -5.30 6.13
C TRP A 78 3.04 -4.09 6.54
N CYS A 79 1.74 -4.28 6.81
CA CYS A 79 0.86 -3.20 7.25
C CYS A 79 1.28 -2.62 8.61
N ARG A 80 1.87 -3.44 9.49
CA ARG A 80 2.49 -2.96 10.73
C ARG A 80 3.71 -2.09 10.43
N ILE A 81 4.63 -2.56 9.59
CA ILE A 81 5.82 -1.78 9.19
C ILE A 81 5.42 -0.42 8.63
N ILE A 82 4.49 -0.38 7.67
CA ILE A 82 4.01 0.88 7.07
C ILE A 82 3.48 1.85 8.13
N ARG A 83 2.71 1.38 9.11
CA ARG A 83 2.20 2.22 10.21
C ARG A 83 3.30 2.66 11.17
N GLU A 84 4.27 1.78 11.43
CA GLU A 84 5.42 2.05 12.31
C GLU A 84 6.38 3.07 11.70
N THR A 85 6.56 3.06 10.38
CA THR A 85 7.47 3.95 9.64
C THR A 85 6.80 5.17 9.02
N ALA A 86 5.46 5.27 9.10
CA ALA A 86 4.72 6.43 8.60
C ALA A 86 5.19 7.74 9.28
N ILE A 87 5.43 8.76 8.45
CA ILE A 87 5.86 10.09 8.88
C ILE A 87 4.60 10.95 9.03
N ASP A 88 4.51 11.71 10.12
CA ASP A 88 3.44 12.71 10.25
C ASP A 88 3.78 13.94 9.41
N ASN A 89 3.12 14.06 8.26
CA ASN A 89 3.20 15.17 7.32
C ASN A 89 1.95 16.07 7.38
N THR A 90 1.10 15.94 8.41
CA THR A 90 -0.19 16.63 8.49
C THR A 90 -0.06 18.14 8.35
N GLN A 91 0.96 18.75 8.97
CA GLN A 91 1.19 20.20 8.89
C GLN A 91 1.52 20.64 7.47
N PHE A 92 2.43 19.92 6.80
CA PHE A 92 2.80 20.20 5.42
C PHE A 92 1.58 20.12 4.49
N ASP A 93 0.72 19.12 4.68
CA ASP A 93 -0.48 18.94 3.86
C ASP A 93 -1.53 20.04 4.05
N MET A 94 -1.63 20.60 5.27
CA MET A 94 -2.53 21.71 5.60
C MET A 94 -2.06 23.05 5.07
N GLU A 95 -0.74 23.27 4.99
CA GLU A 95 -0.14 24.50 4.45
C GLU A 95 -0.16 24.53 2.92
N CYS A 96 -0.15 23.35 2.29
CA CYS A 96 -0.25 23.23 0.83
C CYS A 96 -1.63 23.67 0.32
N THR A 97 -1.65 24.31 -0.86
CA THR A 97 -2.90 24.55 -1.60
C THR A 97 -3.63 23.23 -1.87
N PRO A 98 -4.98 23.21 -1.80
CA PRO A 98 -5.77 22.02 -2.13
C PRO A 98 -5.40 21.41 -3.49
N GLY A 99 -5.27 20.09 -3.53
CA GLY A 99 -5.07 19.33 -4.77
C GLY A 99 -5.00 17.82 -4.54
N TYR A 100 -4.74 17.08 -5.61
CA TYR A 100 -4.79 15.61 -5.58
C TYR A 100 -3.82 14.96 -4.57
N TYR A 101 -2.70 15.61 -4.22
CA TYR A 101 -1.77 15.11 -3.22
C TYR A 101 -2.33 15.08 -1.80
N ASN A 102 -3.14 16.09 -1.45
CA ASN A 102 -3.71 16.24 -0.11
C ASN A 102 -5.22 15.96 -0.08
N ASN A 103 -5.75 15.27 -1.10
CA ASN A 103 -7.17 14.96 -1.26
C ASN A 103 -8.06 16.21 -1.22
N GLU A 104 -7.69 17.24 -1.99
CA GLU A 104 -8.40 18.53 -2.06
C GLU A 104 -8.52 19.22 -0.68
N GLY A 105 -7.46 19.12 0.14
CA GLY A 105 -7.45 19.60 1.53
C GLY A 105 -8.16 18.66 2.52
N GLY A 106 -8.64 17.50 2.07
CA GLY A 106 -9.27 16.45 2.89
C GLY A 106 -8.31 15.66 3.77
N ALA A 107 -7.02 15.96 3.70
CA ALA A 107 -5.92 15.30 4.40
C ALA A 107 -6.16 15.00 5.87
N ALA A 108 -6.68 15.98 6.59
CA ALA A 108 -6.92 15.90 8.03
C ALA A 108 -7.96 14.82 8.41
N LYS A 109 -8.69 14.23 7.45
CA LYS A 109 -9.76 13.26 7.68
C LYS A 109 -9.32 11.79 7.63
N GLY A 110 -8.03 11.51 7.47
CA GLY A 110 -7.47 10.15 7.58
C GLY A 110 -7.78 9.21 6.42
N SER A 111 -8.18 9.73 5.26
CA SER A 111 -8.53 8.94 4.08
C SER A 111 -7.93 9.54 2.81
N GLY A 112 -7.18 8.73 2.05
CA GLY A 112 -6.81 9.02 0.66
C GLY A 112 -5.51 9.81 0.45
N HIS A 113 -4.57 9.76 1.39
CA HIS A 113 -3.27 10.41 1.22
C HIS A 113 -2.30 9.57 0.38
N ILE A 114 -1.66 10.22 -0.59
CA ILE A 114 -0.54 9.62 -1.35
C ILE A 114 0.63 9.32 -0.40
N TRP A 115 0.79 10.13 0.65
CA TRP A 115 1.77 9.93 1.69
C TRP A 115 1.21 9.06 2.82
N ALA A 116 2.01 8.11 3.32
CA ALA A 116 1.64 7.37 4.52
C ALA A 116 1.70 8.32 5.74
N SER A 117 0.57 8.97 6.04
CA SER A 117 0.45 9.90 7.16
C SER A 117 -0.09 9.18 8.40
N ARG A 118 0.53 9.42 9.56
CA ARG A 118 -0.10 9.07 10.85
C ARG A 118 -1.15 10.12 11.17
N THR A 119 -2.42 9.76 11.07
CA THR A 119 -3.48 10.56 11.72
C THR A 119 -3.63 10.10 13.16
N GLY A 120 -3.19 10.95 14.10
CA GLY A 120 -3.42 10.79 15.54
C GLY A 120 -2.16 10.77 16.40
N ARG A 121 -2.14 11.58 17.45
CA ARG A 121 -1.17 11.48 18.54
C ARG A 121 -1.38 10.14 19.24
N VAL A 122 -0.48 9.18 19.02
CA VAL A 122 -0.39 8.02 19.91
C VAL A 122 0.31 8.51 21.18
N LEU A 123 -0.48 8.87 22.19
CA LEU A 123 0.02 8.99 23.56
C LEU A 123 0.30 7.56 24.04
N ARG A 124 1.56 7.11 23.97
CA ARG A 124 1.98 5.89 24.68
C ARG A 124 2.14 6.25 26.15
N LEU A 125 1.11 5.97 26.95
CA LEU A 125 1.26 5.80 28.39
C LEU A 125 1.41 4.31 28.63
N TRP A 126 2.66 3.91 28.88
CA TRP A 126 3.15 2.56 29.22
C TRP A 126 3.03 1.52 28.09
#